data_AF-M6WHU3-F1
#
_entry.id   AF-M6WHU3-F1
#
_cell.length_a   1.000
_cell.length_b   1.000
_cell.length_c   1.000
_cell.angle_alpha   90.00
_cell.angle_beta   90.00
_cell.angle_gamma   90.00
#
_symmetry.space_group_name_H-M   'P 1'
#
loop_
_entity.id
_entity.type
_entity.pdbx_description
1 polymer ?
#
loop_
_entity_poly.entity_id
_entity_poly.type
_entity_poly.pdbx_seq_one_letter_code
_entity_poly.pdbx_strand_id
1 'polypeptide(L)' 'MLINYFKIKPLDVTNSDLDEYEKYLGFPLYSEDREVILKFTSFRRVLTIRKKLKL' A
#
# COMPACT_ATOMS: atom_id res chain seq x y z
N MET A 1 7.21 8.42 -18.99
CA MET A 1 5.99 7.60 -18.99
C MET A 1 4.83 8.48 -18.54
N LEU A 2 3.77 8.63 -19.33
CA LEU A 2 2.61 9.43 -18.92
C LEU A 2 1.73 8.58 -17.98
N ILE A 3 1.77 8.88 -16.68
CA ILE A 3 0.95 8.17 -15.68
C ILE A 3 -0.33 8.97 -15.45
N ASN A 4 -1.49 8.39 -15.80
CA ASN A 4 -2.76 8.99 -15.46
C ASN A 4 -3.15 8.63 -14.02
N TYR A 5 -2.81 9.51 -13.08
CA TYR A 5 -3.03 9.33 -11.64
C TYR A 5 -4.51 9.09 -11.27
N PHE A 6 -5.46 9.63 -12.04
CA PHE A 6 -6.89 9.47 -11.79
C PHE A 6 -7.42 8.07 -12.15
N LYS A 7 -6.73 7.34 -13.04
CA LYS A 7 -7.10 5.99 -13.48
C LYS A 7 -6.39 4.88 -12.70
N ILE A 8 -5.55 5.22 -11.72
CA ILE A 8 -4.81 4.22 -10.95
C ILE A 8 -5.76 3.55 -9.97
N LYS A 9 -5.91 2.23 -10.13
CA LYS A 9 -6.59 1.41 -9.12
C LYS A 9 -5.76 1.43 -7.83
N PRO A 10 -6.38 1.69 -6.67
CA PRO A 10 -5.72 1.52 -5.39
C PRO A 10 -5.16 0.11 -5.28
N LEU A 11 -4.04 -0.05 -4.58
CA LEU A 11 -3.52 -1.37 -4.24
C LEU A 11 -4.58 -2.12 -3.44
N ASP A 12 -4.96 -3.32 -3.90
CA ASP A 12 -5.79 -4.21 -3.11
C ASP A 12 -4.89 -4.85 -2.05
N VAL A 13 -5.14 -4.50 -0.79
CA VAL A 13 -4.36 -4.95 0.36
C VAL A 13 -5.35 -5.46 1.39
N THR A 14 -5.13 -6.69 1.84
CA THR A 14 -5.85 -7.33 2.93
C THR A 14 -4.98 -7.41 4.18
N ASN A 15 -5.58 -7.77 5.32
CA ASN A 15 -4.83 -7.98 6.55
C ASN A 15 -3.75 -9.08 6.40
N SER A 16 -4.04 -10.14 5.66
CA SER A 16 -3.08 -11.23 5.42
C SER A 16 -1.87 -10.78 4.61
N ASP A 17 -2.06 -9.87 3.65
CA ASP A 17 -0.94 -9.27 2.92
C ASP A 17 -0.04 -8.45 3.87
N LEU A 18 -0.63 -7.71 4.82
CA LEU A 18 0.11 -6.93 5.81
C LEU A 18 0.94 -7.82 6.74
N ASP A 19 0.41 -8.97 7.16
CA ASP A 19 1.15 -9.94 7.96
C ASP A 19 2.36 -10.51 7.20
N GLU A 20 2.24 -10.70 5.88
CA GLU A 20 3.36 -11.12 5.03
C GLU A 20 4.40 -9.99 4.90
N TYR A 21 3.96 -8.74 4.76
CA TYR A 21 4.86 -7.58 4.74
C TYR A 21 5.61 -7.41 6.07
N GLU A 22 4.98 -7.63 7.21
CA GLU A 22 5.66 -7.60 8.51
C GLU A 22 6.78 -8.64 8.61
N LYS A 23 6.52 -9.86 8.13
CA LYS A 23 7.55 -10.91 8.06
C LYS A 23 8.71 -10.50 7.16
N TYR A 24 8.42 -9.81 6.06
CA TYR A 24 9.44 -9.32 5.12
C TYR A 24 10.24 -8.13 5.69
N LEU A 25 9.59 -7.23 6.42
CA LEU A 25 10.20 -6.04 7.01
C LEU A 25 11.00 -6.34 8.28
N GLY A 26 10.66 -7.42 8.99
CA GLY A 26 11.32 -7.82 10.24
C GLY A 26 10.94 -6.97 11.46
N PHE A 27 9.94 -6.09 11.31
CA PHE A 27 9.34 -5.31 12.39
C PHE A 27 7.81 -5.30 12.26
N PRO A 28 7.07 -5.29 13.39
CA PRO A 28 5.61 -5.24 13.35
C PRO A 28 5.12 -3.86 12.88
N LEU A 29 4.06 -3.83 12.08
CA LEU A 29 3.29 -2.63 11.84
C LEU A 29 2.39 -2.36 13.05
N TYR A 30 2.30 -1.11 13.48
CA TYR A 30 1.35 -0.72 14.50
C TYR A 30 -0.08 -0.92 13.98
N SER A 31 -1.02 -1.19 14.90
CA SER A 31 -2.44 -1.35 14.57
C SER A 31 -3.01 -0.12 13.86
N GLU A 32 -2.56 1.07 14.24
CA GLU A 32 -2.96 2.34 13.62
C GLU A 32 -2.48 2.43 12.16
N ASP A 33 -1.25 2.00 11.88
CA ASP A 33 -0.72 1.98 10.52
C ASP A 33 -1.49 0.99 9.64
N ARG A 34 -1.82 -0.19 10.17
CA ARG A 34 -2.64 -1.19 9.48
C ARG A 34 -4.03 -0.62 9.14
N GLU A 35 -4.68 0.03 10.09
CA GLU A 35 -5.97 0.68 9.85
C GLU A 35 -5.88 1.78 8.79
N VAL A 36 -4.85 2.61 8.83
CA VAL A 36 -4.66 3.69 7.86
C VAL A 36 -4.45 3.12 6.45
N ILE A 37 -3.62 2.09 6.30
CA ILE A 37 -3.38 1.42 5.01
C ILE A 37 -4.68 0.82 4.47
N LEU A 38 -5.54 0.28 5.35
CA LEU A 38 -6.77 -0.35 4.92
C LEU A 38 -7.91 0.64 4.62
N LYS A 39 -8.04 1.69 5.43
CA LYS A 39 -9.11 2.67 5.37
C LYS A 39 -8.92 3.70 4.27
N PHE A 40 -7.68 4.12 4.01
CA PHE A 40 -7.40 5.21 3.07
C PHE A 40 -7.00 4.67 1.70
N THR A 41 -7.97 4.66 0.77
CA THR A 41 -7.75 4.33 -0.65
C THR A 41 -6.71 5.22 -1.32
N SER A 42 -6.59 6.48 -0.90
CA SER A 42 -5.54 7.41 -1.35
C SER A 42 -4.13 6.90 -1.01
N PHE A 43 -3.94 6.35 0.19
CA PHE A 43 -2.65 5.79 0.60
C PHE A 43 -2.28 4.59 -0.28
N ARG A 44 -3.23 3.68 -0.49
CA ARG A 44 -3.08 2.53 -1.40
C ARG A 44 -2.76 2.95 -2.84
N ARG A 45 -3.32 4.06 -3.34
CA ARG A 45 -2.96 4.61 -4.67
C ARG A 45 -1.52 5.10 -4.72
N VAL A 46 -1.04 5.78 -3.67
CA VAL A 46 0.35 6.24 -3.58
C VAL A 46 1.32 5.05 -3.60
N LEU A 47 1.01 3.96 -2.89
CA LEU A 47 1.79 2.73 -2.95
C LEU A 47 1.87 2.14 -4.36
N THR A 48 0.73 2.07 -5.07
CA THR A 48 0.71 1.62 -6.48
C THR A 48 1.56 2.51 -7.39
N ILE A 49 1.54 3.82 -7.16
CA ILE A 49 2.36 4.78 -7.92
C ILE A 49 3.84 4.53 -7.67
N ARG A 50 4.27 4.43 -6.40
CA ARG A 50 5.66 4.13 -6.03
C ARG A 50 6.14 2.83 -6.69
N LYS A 51 5.35 1.76 -6.59
CA LYS A 51 5.63 0.47 -7.23
C LYS A 51 5.79 0.58 -8.75
N LYS A 52 4.93 1.36 -9.43
CA LYS A 52 5.04 1.60 -10.89
C LYS A 52 6.26 2.43 -11.27
N LEU A 53 6.67 3.36 -10.40
CA LEU A 53 7.84 4.21 -10.60
C LEU A 53 9.16 3.53 -10.20
N LYS A 54 9.10 2.34 -9.56
CA LYS A 54 10.26 1.65 -8.97
C LYS A 54 11.06 2.54 -8.02
N LEU A 55 10.34 3.39 -7.28
CA LEU A 55 10.85 4.17 -6.14
C LEU A 55 10.59 3.38 -4.87
#